data_AF-A0A533HZE2-F1
#
_entry.id   AF-A0A533HZE2-F1
#
_cell.length_a   1.000
_cell.length_b   1.000
_cell.length_c   1.000
_cell.angle_alpha   90.00
_cell.angle_beta   90.00
_cell.angle_gamma   90.00
#
_symmetry.space_group_name_H-M   'P 1'
#
loop_
_entity.id
_entity.type
_entity.pdbx_description
1 polymer ?
#
loop_
_entity_poly.entity_id
_entity_poly.type
_entity_poly.pdbx_seq_one_letter_code
_entity_poly.pdbx_strand_id
1 'polypeptide(L)'
;MDIEIKRAELQTKYNNWIKKNTRRLVVAFIAYIVIILINFLLLKNSKVTLFSSFLFFTYTVYVFSLIWFIKNKLIANIDSVDFDIK
;
A
#
# COMPACT_ATOMS: atom_id res chain seq x y z
N MET A 1 31.95 1.53 -5.70
CA MET A 1 31.11 2.66 -6.14
C MET A 1 29.73 2.21 -6.62
N ASP A 2 29.61 1.06 -7.30
CA ASP A 2 28.33 0.57 -7.85
C ASP A 2 27.32 0.04 -6.81
N ILE A 3 27.78 -0.65 -5.75
CA ILE A 3 26.87 -1.26 -4.74
C ILE A 3 26.13 -0.23 -3.89
N GLU A 4 26.80 0.80 -3.40
CA GLU A 4 26.17 1.84 -2.57
C GLU A 4 25.11 2.62 -3.37
N ILE A 5 25.39 2.89 -4.64
CA ILE A 5 24.43 3.51 -5.56
C ILE A 5 23.24 2.58 -5.78
N LYS A 6 23.47 1.28 -6.06
CA LYS A 6 22.39 0.27 -6.20
C LYS A 6 21.54 0.13 -4.93
N ARG A 7 22.15 0.20 -3.74
CA ARG A 7 21.42 0.22 -2.46
C ARG A 7 20.55 1.46 -2.34
N ALA A 8 21.10 2.64 -2.59
CA ALA A 8 20.36 3.89 -2.54
C ALA A 8 19.20 3.92 -3.54
N GLU A 9 19.40 3.37 -4.74
CA GLU A 9 18.36 3.21 -5.76
C GLU A 9 17.23 2.28 -5.29
N LEU A 10 17.57 1.12 -4.71
CA LEU A 10 16.57 0.19 -4.17
C LEU A 10 15.79 0.78 -3.00
N GLN A 11 16.49 1.44 -2.07
CA GLN A 11 15.85 2.13 -0.96
C GLN A 11 14.88 3.20 -1.46
N THR A 12 15.30 3.98 -2.46
CA THR A 12 14.47 5.00 -3.11
C THR A 12 13.27 4.37 -3.81
N LYS A 13 13.46 3.25 -4.51
CA LYS A 13 12.39 2.49 -5.17
C LYS A 13 11.35 2.00 -4.17
N TYR A 14 11.77 1.43 -3.05
CA TYR A 14 10.88 0.97 -1.99
C TYR A 14 10.13 2.12 -1.33
N ASN A 15 10.83 3.22 -1.00
CA ASN A 15 10.20 4.41 -0.42
C ASN A 15 9.18 5.05 -1.38
N ASN A 16 9.50 5.13 -2.67
CA ASN A 16 8.59 5.61 -3.71
C ASN A 16 7.36 4.70 -3.86
N TRP A 17 7.56 3.38 -3.80
CA TRP A 17 6.46 2.42 -3.81
C TRP A 17 5.54 2.62 -2.60
N ILE A 18 6.10 2.76 -1.39
CA ILE A 18 5.33 3.01 -0.17
C ILE A 18 4.54 4.32 -0.29
N LYS A 19 5.18 5.40 -0.73
CA LYS A 19 4.54 6.71 -0.92
C LYS A 19 3.38 6.63 -1.92
N LYS A 20 3.58 5.97 -3.06
CA LYS A 20 2.56 5.78 -4.09
C LYS A 20 1.35 5.00 -3.57
N ASN A 21 1.58 3.89 -2.87
CA ASN A 21 0.49 3.04 -2.38
C ASN A 21 -0.22 3.64 -1.17
N THR A 22 0.48 4.40 -0.33
CA THR A 22 -0.16 5.20 0.73
C THR A 22 -1.12 6.22 0.13
N ARG A 23 -0.70 6.94 -0.93
CA ARG A 23 -1.59 7.87 -1.64
C ARG A 23 -2.80 7.15 -2.27
N ARG A 24 -2.59 5.97 -2.86
CA ARG A 24 -3.69 5.15 -3.40
C ARG A 24 -4.67 4.70 -2.32
N LEU A 25 -4.19 4.37 -1.13
CA LEU A 25 -5.04 4.00 0.00
C LEU A 25 -5.93 5.18 0.44
N VAL A 26 -5.38 6.40 0.47
CA VAL A 26 -6.18 7.62 0.74
C VAL A 26 -7.26 7.83 -0.32
N VAL A 27 -6.92 7.66 -1.61
CA VAL A 27 -7.92 7.76 -2.70
C VAL A 27 -9.00 6.68 -2.56
N ALA A 28 -8.61 5.44 -2.26
CA ALA A 28 -9.56 4.34 -2.05
C ALA A 28 -10.46 4.60 -0.83
N PHE A 29 -9.94 5.22 0.23
CA PHE A 29 -10.73 5.62 1.39
C PHE A 29 -11.77 6.68 1.02
N ILE A 30 -11.38 7.71 0.27
CA ILE A 30 -12.32 8.73 -0.22
C ILE A 30 -13.42 8.07 -1.07
N ALA A 31 -13.05 7.18 -1.99
CA ALA A 31 -14.02 6.45 -2.81
C ALA A 31 -14.98 5.60 -1.97
N TYR A 32 -14.47 4.93 -0.93
CA TYR A 32 -15.28 4.17 0.03
C TYR A 32 -16.30 5.07 0.74
N ILE A 33 -15.88 6.23 1.25
CA ILE A 33 -16.78 7.19 1.90
C ILE A 33 -17.88 7.66 0.94
N VAL A 34 -17.52 7.99 -0.31
CA VAL A 34 -18.50 8.39 -1.34
C VAL A 34 -19.53 7.28 -1.59
N ILE A 35 -19.09 6.02 -1.73
CA ILE A 35 -19.99 4.87 -1.92
C ILE A 35 -20.95 4.72 -0.75
N ILE A 36 -20.44 4.82 0.49
CA ILE A 36 -21.27 4.71 1.70
C ILE A 36 -22.28 5.85 1.79
N LEU A 37 -21.88 7.09 1.49
CA LEU A 37 -22.78 8.24 1.49
C LEU A 37 -23.88 8.10 0.44
N ILE A 38 -23.55 7.70 -0.79
CA ILE A 38 -24.53 7.45 -1.85
C ILE A 38 -25.48 6.32 -1.43
N ASN A 39 -24.96 5.23 -0.89
CA ASN A 39 -25.78 4.13 -0.42
C ASN A 39 -26.71 4.56 0.71
N PHE A 40 -26.23 5.39 1.65
CA PHE A 40 -27.04 5.90 2.74
C PHE A 40 -28.17 6.83 2.26
N LEU A 41 -27.86 7.76 1.34
CA LEU A 41 -28.81 8.76 0.87
C LEU A 41 -29.85 8.20 -0.10
N LEU A 42 -29.45 7.31 -1.02
CA LEU A 42 -30.29 6.89 -2.15
C LEU A 42 -30.75 5.43 -2.06
N LEU A 43 -29.82 4.50 -1.88
CA LEU A 43 -30.09 3.06 -2.09
C LEU A 43 -30.59 2.34 -0.83
N LYS A 44 -30.15 2.79 0.35
CA LYS A 44 -30.40 2.21 1.68
C LYS A 44 -30.21 0.69 1.73
N ASN A 45 -29.25 0.16 0.96
CA ASN A 45 -29.05 -1.27 0.80
C ASN A 45 -27.91 -1.77 1.72
N SER A 46 -28.26 -2.60 2.71
CA SER A 46 -27.30 -3.13 3.69
C SER A 46 -26.19 -3.98 3.04
N LYS A 47 -26.50 -4.69 1.94
CA LYS A 47 -25.51 -5.51 1.23
C LYS A 47 -24.41 -4.64 0.64
N VAL A 48 -24.75 -3.49 0.05
CA VAL A 48 -23.75 -2.55 -0.53
C VAL A 48 -22.81 -2.03 0.55
N THR A 49 -23.33 -1.64 1.71
CA THR A 49 -22.50 -1.22 2.86
C THR A 49 -21.58 -2.34 3.31
N LEU A 50 -22.09 -3.57 3.43
CA LEU A 50 -21.31 -4.72 3.91
C LEU A 50 -20.20 -5.10 2.93
N PHE A 51 -20.52 -5.22 1.63
CA PHE A 51 -19.55 -5.54 0.58
C PHE A 51 -18.49 -4.44 0.41
N SER A 52 -18.89 -3.18 0.35
CA SER A 52 -17.94 -2.06 0.21
C SER A 52 -17.01 -1.95 1.42
N SER A 53 -17.53 -2.16 2.63
CA SER A 53 -16.72 -2.15 3.86
C SER A 53 -15.75 -3.33 3.89
N PHE A 54 -16.20 -4.53 3.49
CA PHE A 54 -15.33 -5.70 3.41
C PHE A 54 -14.22 -5.54 2.35
N LEU A 55 -14.55 -5.00 1.18
CA LEU A 55 -13.58 -4.70 0.13
C LEU A 55 -12.55 -3.67 0.59
N PHE A 56 -12.99 -2.58 1.22
CA PHE A 56 -12.08 -1.56 1.74
C PHE A 56 -11.19 -2.11 2.86
N PHE A 57 -11.76 -2.91 3.77
CA PHE A 57 -11.02 -3.55 4.85
C PHE A 57 -9.93 -4.48 4.33
N THR A 58 -10.28 -5.41 3.43
CA THR A 58 -9.31 -6.37 2.86
C THR A 58 -8.21 -5.66 2.07
N TYR A 59 -8.55 -4.64 1.28
CA TYR A 59 -7.57 -3.81 0.59
C TYR A 59 -6.63 -3.09 1.55
N THR A 60 -7.16 -2.54 2.65
CA THR A 60 -6.40 -1.85 3.68
C THR A 60 -5.40 -2.79 4.37
N VAL A 61 -5.85 -3.97 4.80
CA VAL A 61 -4.99 -5.00 5.39
C VAL A 61 -3.88 -5.40 4.42
N TYR A 62 -4.20 -5.62 3.14
CA TYR A 62 -3.22 -5.94 2.11
C TYR A 62 -2.14 -4.85 1.98
N VAL A 63 -2.53 -3.59 1.82
CA VAL A 63 -1.59 -2.48 1.64
C VAL A 63 -0.70 -2.31 2.89
N PHE A 64 -1.28 -2.36 4.09
CA PHE A 64 -0.50 -2.24 5.32
C PHE A 64 0.48 -3.39 5.51
N SER A 65 0.05 -4.63 5.24
CA SER A 65 0.92 -5.81 5.35
C SER A 65 2.11 -5.70 4.39
N LEU A 66 1.87 -5.22 3.17
CA LEU A 66 2.93 -5.05 2.18
C LEU A 66 3.88 -3.90 2.54
N ILE A 67 3.37 -2.77 3.04
CA ILE A 67 4.20 -1.67 3.55
C ILE A 67 5.05 -2.16 4.72
N TRP A 68 4.46 -2.91 5.66
CA TRP A 68 5.17 -3.49 6.80
C TRP A 68 6.29 -4.43 6.32
N PHE A 69 6.00 -5.32 5.37
CA PHE A 69 6.98 -6.24 4.81
C PHE A 69 8.14 -5.49 4.16
N ILE A 70 7.86 -4.49 3.32
CA ILE A 70 8.90 -3.71 2.64
C ILE A 70 9.79 -3.00 3.67
N LYS A 71 9.20 -2.36 4.68
CA LYS A 71 10.00 -1.65 5.70
C LYS A 71 10.85 -2.59 6.54
N ASN A 72 10.25 -3.66 7.08
CA ASN A 72 10.89 -4.50 8.08
C ASN A 72 11.72 -5.66 7.49
N LYS A 73 11.45 -6.06 6.25
CA LYS A 73 12.16 -7.17 5.59
C LYS A 73 13.06 -6.72 4.46
N LEU A 74 12.64 -5.74 3.64
CA LEU A 74 13.45 -5.31 2.50
C LEU A 74 14.39 -4.16 2.85
N ILE A 75 13.86 -3.05 3.40
CA ILE A 75 14.68 -1.88 3.73
C ILE A 75 15.61 -2.18 4.92
N ALA A 76 15.10 -2.80 5.99
CA ALA A 76 15.91 -3.10 7.18
C ALA A 76 17.08 -4.05 6.92
N ASN A 77 16.98 -4.90 5.89
CA ASN A 77 18.03 -5.87 5.54
C ASN A 77 18.76 -5.48 4.24
N ILE A 78 18.60 -4.23 3.76
CA ILE A 78 19.16 -3.80 2.48
C ILE A 78 20.69 -3.92 2.42
N ASP A 79 21.35 -3.82 3.58
CA ASP A 79 22.80 -3.96 3.70
C ASP A 79 23.31 -5.40 3.55
N SER A 80 22.42 -6.38 3.74
CA SER A 80 22.72 -7.81 3.54
C SER A 80 22.46 -8.27 2.10
N VAL A 81 22.01 -7.37 1.22
CA VAL A 81 21.78 -7.70 -0.18
C VAL A 81 23.13 -7.81 -0.88
N ASP A 82 23.47 -9.03 -1.26
CA ASP A 82 24.60 -9.29 -2.15
C ASP A 82 24.18 -8.98 -3.58
N PHE A 83 24.71 -7.89 -4.12
CA PHE A 83 24.55 -7.56 -5.52
C PHE A 83 25.63 -8.35 -6.23
N ASP A 84 25.27 -9.49 -6.81
CA ASP A 84 26.17 -10.31 -7.62
C ASP A 84 26.73 -9.44 -8.76
N ILE A 85 27.90 -8.83 -8.55
CA ILE A 85 28.62 -8.06 -9.57
C ILE A 85 29.39 -9.08 -10.39
N LYS A 86 28.81 -9.50 -11.52
CA LYS A 86 29.56 -10.11 -12.63
C LYS A 86 30.21 -9.03 -13.49
#